data_AF-A0AAF0UGK8-F1
#
_entry.id   AF-A0AAF0UGK8-F1
#
_cell.length_a   1.000
_cell.length_b   1.000
_cell.length_c   1.000
_cell.angle_alpha   90.00
_cell.angle_beta   90.00
_cell.angle_gamma   90.00
#
_symmetry.space_group_name_H-M   'P 1'
#
loop_
_entity.id
_entity.type
_entity.pdbx_description
1 polymer ?
#
loop_
_entity_poly.entity_id
_entity_poly.type
_entity_poly.pdbx_seq_one_letter_code
_entity_poly.pdbx_strand_id
1 'polypeptide(L)' 'MQRGLTLVVEHNLSPIVINTDSSDVINMLTYNNLLNDDLVVQCRLLMRKQEITRMKNVFREQS' A
#
# COMPACT_ATOMS: atom_id res chain seq x y z
N MET A 1 0.37 5.11 5.57
CA MET A 1 0.01 4.42 4.30
C MET A 1 -1.43 4.71 3.86
N GLN A 2 -2.45 4.33 4.64
CA GLN A 2 -3.88 4.51 4.29
C GLN A 2 -4.21 5.93 3.81
N ARG A 3 -3.81 6.97 4.54
CA ARG A 3 -4.05 8.37 4.15
C ARG A 3 -3.41 8.74 2.80
N GLY A 4 -2.24 8.18 2.48
CA GLY A 4 -1.60 8.38 1.19
C GLY A 4 -2.37 7.71 0.05
N LEU A 5 -2.88 6.49 0.27
CA LEU A 5 -3.76 5.81 -0.69
C LEU A 5 -5.07 6.56 -0.91
N THR A 6 -5.67 7.09 0.16
CA THR A 6 -6.87 7.92 0.07
C THR A 6 -6.64 9.13 -0.83
N LEU A 7 -5.55 9.89 -0.62
CA LEU A 7 -5.21 11.04 -1.45
C LEU A 7 -5.00 10.67 -2.92
N VAL A 8 -4.35 9.53 -3.18
CA VAL A 8 -4.15 9.03 -4.55
C VAL A 8 -5.48 8.76 -5.23
N VAL A 9 -6.43 8.13 -4.52
CA VAL A 9 -7.78 7.89 -5.04
C VAL A 9 -8.55 9.19 -5.25
N GLU A 10 -8.55 10.09 -4.27
CA GLU A 10 -9.27 11.37 -4.32
C GLU A 10 -8.79 12.27 -5.48
N HIS A 11 -7.50 12.23 -5.78
CA HIS A 11 -6.88 13.05 -6.82
C HIS A 11 -6.61 12.29 -8.14
N ASN A 12 -7.06 11.04 -8.27
CA ASN A 12 -6.81 10.17 -9.44
C ASN A 12 -5.34 10.14 -9.89
N LEU A 13 -4.43 10.05 -8.92
CA LEU A 13 -3.00 10.05 -9.19
C LEU A 13 -2.59 8.68 -9.74
N SER A 14 -2.26 8.62 -11.03
CA SER A 14 -1.73 7.42 -11.66
C SER A 14 -0.71 7.78 -12.76
N PRO A 15 0.35 6.98 -12.96
CA PRO A 15 0.75 5.80 -12.18
C PRO A 15 1.44 6.18 -10.86
N ILE A 16 1.29 5.37 -9.81
CA ILE A 16 2.02 5.55 -8.55
C ILE A 16 2.81 4.31 -8.13
N VAL A 17 3.88 4.55 -7.36
CA VAL A 17 4.66 3.52 -6.69
C VAL A 17 4.59 3.77 -5.19
N ILE A 18 4.23 2.74 -4.44
CA ILE A 18 4.23 2.81 -2.97
C ILE A 18 5.60 2.39 -2.48
N ASN A 19 6.25 3.27 -1.73
CA ASN A 19 7.53 3.04 -1.10
C ASN A 19 7.33 2.88 0.41
N THR A 20 7.80 1.77 0.98
CA THR A 20 7.76 1.52 2.43
C THR A 20 9.01 0.76 2.86
N ASP A 21 9.49 0.99 4.07
CA ASP A 21 10.60 0.25 4.69
C ASP A 21 10.13 -1.02 5.42
N SER A 22 8.80 -1.22 5.53
CA SER A 22 8.23 -2.39 6.19
C SER A 22 7.95 -3.51 5.17
N SER A 23 8.77 -4.55 5.22
CA SER A 23 8.52 -5.80 4.50
C SER A 23 7.22 -6.47 4.92
N ASP A 24 6.81 -6.33 6.17
CA ASP A 24 5.57 -6.93 6.69
C ASP A 24 4.35 -6.30 6.04
N VAL A 25 4.33 -4.97 5.88
CA VAL A 25 3.25 -4.26 5.18
C VAL A 25 3.16 -4.70 3.72
N ILE A 26 4.31 -4.83 3.03
CA ILE A 26 4.34 -5.35 1.65
C ILE A 26 3.74 -6.77 1.63
N ASN A 27 4.13 -7.61 2.58
CA ASN A 27 3.66 -8.99 2.64
C ASN A 27 2.14 -9.06 2.91
N MET A 28 1.62 -8.29 3.86
CA MET A 28 0.20 -8.27 4.21
C MET A 28 -0.70 -7.76 3.08
N LEU A 29 -0.20 -6.82 2.27
CA LEU A 29 -0.96 -6.22 1.18
C LEU A 29 -0.81 -6.98 -0.14
N THR A 30 0.32 -7.67 -0.35
CA THR A 30 0.59 -8.46 -1.57
C THR A 30 0.07 -9.88 -1.45
N TYR A 31 0.37 -10.54 -0.33
CA TYR A 31 -0.04 -11.92 -0.10
C TYR A 31 -1.41 -11.91 0.56
N ASN A 32 -2.29 -12.81 0.11
CA ASN A 32 -3.65 -12.93 0.61
C ASN A 32 -3.67 -13.62 1.98
N ASN A 33 -2.86 -13.11 2.93
CA ASN A 33 -2.81 -13.60 4.28
C ASN A 33 -4.09 -13.18 5.00
N LEU A 34 -4.77 -14.15 5.62
CA LEU A 34 -6.10 -14.07 6.25
C LEU A 34 -6.15 -13.19 7.52
N LEU A 35 -5.19 -12.28 7.71
CA LEU A 35 -5.28 -11.28 8.76
C LEU A 35 -6.43 -10.33 8.39
N ASN A 36 -7.59 -10.57 9.03
CA ASN A 36 -8.78 -9.72 9.00
C ASN A 36 -8.52 -8.45 9.81
N ASP A 37 -7.49 -7.71 9.42
CA ASP A 37 -7.29 -6.35 9.87
C ASP A 37 -8.03 -5.42 8.88
N ASP A 38 -9.04 -4.71 9.39
CA ASP A 38 -9.86 -3.79 8.63
C ASP A 38 -9.00 -2.77 7.85
N LEU A 39 -7.88 -2.33 8.42
CA LEU A 39 -7.00 -1.35 7.81
C LEU A 39 -6.29 -1.93 6.58
N VAL A 40 -5.91 -3.20 6.63
CA VAL A 40 -5.27 -3.92 5.52
C VAL A 40 -6.29 -4.17 4.40
N VAL A 41 -7.51 -4.55 4.76
CA VAL A 41 -8.63 -4.69 3.79
C VAL A 41 -8.88 -3.37 3.07
N GLN A 42 -8.99 -2.26 3.80
CA GLN A 42 -9.19 -0.94 3.22
C GLN A 42 -8.04 -0.53 2.29
N CYS A 43 -6.78 -0.74 2.71
CA CYS A 43 -5.63 -0.45 1.86
C CYS A 43 -5.68 -1.25 0.54
N ARG A 44 -5.98 -2.56 0.60
CA ARG A 44 -6.12 -3.40 -0.61
C ARG A 44 -7.23 -2.92 -1.53
N LEU A 45 -8.36 -2.49 -0.98
CA LEU A 45 -9.48 -1.93 -1.77
C LEU A 45 -9.07 -0.64 -2.48
N LEU A 46 -8.39 0.28 -1.78
CA LEU A 46 -7.90 1.53 -2.38
C LEU A 46 -6.85 1.24 -3.47
N MET A 47 -5.95 0.29 -3.24
CA MET A 47 -4.96 -0.13 -4.24
C MET A 47 -5.61 -0.69 -5.50
N ARG A 48 -6.64 -1.52 -5.36
CA ARG A 48 -7.40 -2.06 -6.51
C ARG A 48 -8.10 -0.97 -7.30
N LYS A 49 -8.69 0.04 -6.62
CA LYS A 49 -9.39 1.14 -7.29
C LYS A 49 -8.49 2.00 -8.19
N GLN A 50 -7.18 2.04 -7.92
CA GLN A 50 -6.21 2.84 -8.65
C GLN A 50 -5.23 1.99 -9.44
N GLU A 51 -5.55 0.70 -9.63
CA GLU A 51 -4.71 -0.27 -10.36
C GLU A 51 -3.26 -0.29 -9.87
N ILE A 52 -3.06 -0.08 -8.56
CA ILE A 52 -1.73 0.01 -7.97
C ILE A 52 -1.17 -1.41 -7.86
N THR A 53 -0.23 -1.72 -8.74
CA THR A 53 0.39 -3.05 -8.86
C THR A 53 1.79 -3.10 -8.28
N ARG A 54 2.41 -1.96 -7.96
CA ARG A 54 3.83 -1.89 -7.59
C ARG A 54 4.02 -1.27 -6.21
N MET A 55 4.53 -2.09 -5.30
CA MET A 55 5.11 -1.65 -4.02
C MET A 55 6.59 -1.98 -4.00
N LYS A 56 7.40 -1.12 -3.39
CA LYS A 56 8.84 -1.32 -3.22
C LYS A 56 9.20 -1.22 -1.76
N ASN A 57 10.03 -2.18 -1.33
CA ASN A 57 10.74 -2.04 -0.08
C ASN A 57 11.90 -1.05 -0.30
N VAL A 58 11.87 0.08 0.40
CA VAL A 58 12.98 1.03 0.44
C VAL A 58 13.56 1.03 1.83
N PHE A 59 14.77 0.48 1.95
CA PHE A 59 15.52 0.53 3.19
C PHE A 59 15.80 2.01 3.53
N ARG A 60 15.32 2.46 4.69
CA ARG A 60 15.78 3.71 5.29
C ARG A 60 17.03 3.40 6.08
N GLU A 61 18.16 4.00 5.71
CA GLU A 61 19.33 4.03 6.61
C GLU A 61 18.88 4.70 7.92
N GLN A 62 19.01 3.99 9.04
CA GLN A 62 18.78 4.57 10.36
C GLN A 62 19.82 5.67 10.57
N SER A 63 19.35 6.91 10.66
CA SER A 63 20.15 8.08 11.05
C SER A 63 20.22 8.19 12.57
#